data_AF-G7PVS5-F1
#
_entry.id   AF-G7PVS5-F1
#
_cell.length_a   1.000
_cell.length_b   1.000
_cell.length_c   1.000
_cell.angle_alpha   90.00
_cell.angle_beta   90.00
_cell.angle_gamma   90.00
#
_symmetry.space_group_name_H-M   'P 1'
#
loop_
_entity.id
_entity.type
_entity.pdbx_description
1 polymer ?
#
loop_
_entity_poly.entity_id
_entity_poly.type
_entity_poly.pdbx_seq_one_letter_code
_entity_poly.pdbx_strand_id
1 'polypeptide(L)'
;MAALQEKKTCGQRMEEFQHYCWNPDTGQMLGRTLSRWVWISLYYVAFYVVMTGLFALCLYVLMQTVDPYTPDYQDQLRSPGVTLRPDIYGEKGLEIVYNVSDNRTWADLTQTLHTFLAGYSPAAQEDSINCTSEQYFFQESFSAPNHTKFSCKFMADMLQNCSGLADPNFGFEEGKPCFIIKMNRIVKFLPSNGSAPRVDCAFLDQPRELGQPLQVEYYPPNGTFSLHYFPYYGKKAQPHYSNPLVAAKLLNVPWNAEVAIVCKVMAEHVTFDNPHDPYEGKVEFKLKIEK
;
A
#
# COMPACT_ATOMS: atom_id res chain seq x y z
N MET A 1 -14.71 -11.51 70.15
CA MET A 1 -14.76 -10.05 70.38
C MET A 1 -14.22 -9.39 69.12
N ALA A 2 -15.11 -8.82 68.30
CA ALA A 2 -14.70 -8.07 67.12
C ALA A 2 -14.07 -6.76 67.61
N ALA A 3 -12.75 -6.62 67.45
CA ALA A 3 -12.08 -5.36 67.72
C ALA A 3 -12.66 -4.31 66.76
N LEU A 4 -13.34 -3.31 67.31
CA LEU A 4 -13.68 -2.07 66.63
C LEU A 4 -12.39 -1.54 65.98
N GLN A 5 -12.28 -1.64 64.65
CA GLN A 5 -11.25 -0.90 63.92
C GLN A 5 -11.63 0.58 64.04
N GLU A 6 -11.03 1.26 65.01
CA GLU A 6 -11.05 2.72 65.07
C GLU A 6 -10.70 3.28 63.68
N LYS A 7 -11.49 4.24 63.20
CA LYS A 7 -11.19 4.94 61.94
C LYS A 7 -9.88 5.70 62.13
N LYS A 8 -8.77 5.08 61.71
CA LYS A 8 -7.43 5.69 61.71
C LYS A 8 -7.49 7.08 61.09
N THR A 9 -7.02 8.08 61.81
CA THR A 9 -6.95 9.47 61.34
C THR A 9 -6.00 9.56 60.13
N CYS A 10 -6.19 10.58 59.28
CA CYS A 10 -5.37 10.75 58.06
C CYS A 10 -3.86 10.78 58.38
N GLY A 11 -3.49 11.41 59.50
CA GLY A 11 -2.11 11.43 60.01
C GLY A 11 -1.56 10.03 60.33
N GLN A 12 -2.32 9.20 61.07
CA GLN A 12 -1.91 7.83 61.40
C GLN A 12 -1.74 6.95 60.15
N ARG A 13 -2.59 7.13 59.13
CA ARG A 13 -2.43 6.42 57.85
C ARG A 13 -1.19 6.89 57.09
N MET A 14 -0.85 8.17 57.16
CA MET A 14 0.32 8.73 56.49
C MET A 14 1.61 8.28 57.19
N GLU A 15 1.61 8.20 58.52
CA GLU A 15 2.71 7.63 59.31
C GLU A 15 2.89 6.13 59.04
N GLU A 16 1.81 5.35 58.98
CA GLU A 16 1.86 3.93 58.60
C GLU A 16 2.37 3.73 57.18
N PHE A 17 1.96 4.58 56.24
CA PHE A 17 2.46 4.56 54.87
C PHE A 17 3.94 4.93 54.79
N GLN A 18 4.39 5.91 55.58
CA GLN A 18 5.79 6.29 55.69
C GLN A 18 6.63 5.15 56.28
N HIS A 19 6.17 4.53 57.37
CA HIS A 19 6.81 3.35 57.97
C HIS A 19 6.80 2.12 57.06
N TYR A 20 5.78 1.96 56.22
CA TYR A 20 5.72 0.90 55.20
C TYR A 20 6.74 1.15 54.07
N CYS A 21 6.87 2.39 53.61
CA CYS A 21 7.86 2.77 52.60
C CYS A 21 9.29 2.61 53.12
N TRP A 22 9.58 3.05 54.34
CA TRP A 22 10.88 2.93 54.99
C TRP A 22 10.71 2.69 56.49
N ASN A 23 11.17 1.53 56.96
CA ASN A 23 11.19 1.20 58.38
C ASN A 23 12.59 1.52 58.97
N PRO A 24 12.74 2.61 59.75
CA PRO A 24 14.03 3.04 60.29
C PRO A 24 14.61 2.05 61.32
N ASP A 25 13.78 1.28 62.01
CA ASP A 25 14.19 0.37 63.09
C ASP A 25 14.83 -0.93 62.58
N THR A 26 14.44 -1.35 61.37
CA THR A 26 14.91 -2.61 60.75
C THR A 26 15.65 -2.41 59.43
N GLY A 27 15.73 -1.17 58.92
CA GLY A 27 16.37 -0.84 57.64
C GLY A 27 15.69 -1.48 56.43
N GLN A 28 14.38 -1.75 56.52
CA GLN A 28 13.60 -2.40 55.46
C GLN A 28 12.86 -1.38 54.62
N MET A 29 12.90 -1.54 53.29
CA MET A 29 12.15 -0.74 52.33
C MET A 29 11.00 -1.58 51.77
N LEU A 30 9.76 -1.09 51.84
CA LEU A 30 8.56 -1.76 51.30
C LEU A 30 8.44 -3.24 51.74
N GLY A 31 8.73 -3.51 53.02
CA GLY A 31 8.58 -4.84 53.63
C GLY A 31 9.71 -5.85 53.37
N ARG A 32 10.84 -5.45 52.78
CA ARG A 32 12.05 -6.29 52.61
C ARG A 32 13.34 -5.53 52.87
N THR A 33 14.40 -6.23 53.27
CA THR A 33 15.74 -5.63 53.38
C THR A 33 16.29 -5.30 51.99
N LEU A 34 17.08 -4.23 51.87
CA LEU A 34 17.72 -3.83 50.59
C LEU A 34 18.53 -4.98 49.96
N SER A 35 19.19 -5.80 50.78
CA SER A 35 19.91 -6.99 50.31
C SER A 35 18.99 -7.98 49.59
N ARG A 36 17.79 -8.26 50.14
CA ARG A 36 16.80 -9.14 49.48
C ARG A 36 16.28 -8.53 48.18
N TRP A 37 16.05 -7.22 48.14
CA TRP A 37 15.66 -6.52 46.92
C TRP A 37 16.69 -6.69 45.81
N VAL A 38 17.99 -6.54 46.12
CA VAL A 38 19.07 -6.76 45.15
C VAL A 38 19.06 -8.20 44.63
N TRP A 39 18.94 -9.20 45.51
CA TRP A 39 18.88 -10.61 45.11
C TRP A 39 17.68 -10.94 44.22
N ILE A 40 16.50 -10.42 44.56
CA ILE A 40 15.28 -10.64 43.78
C ILE A 40 15.40 -9.95 42.42
N SER A 41 15.88 -8.70 42.37
CA SER A 41 16.10 -7.98 41.12
C SER A 41 17.12 -8.68 40.24
N LEU A 42 18.24 -9.16 40.80
CA LEU A 42 19.26 -9.90 40.06
C LEU A 42 18.71 -11.22 39.51
N TYR A 43 17.90 -11.93 40.30
CA TYR A 43 17.20 -13.13 39.83
C TYR A 43 16.29 -12.83 38.63
N TYR A 44 15.45 -11.79 38.72
CA TYR A 44 14.57 -11.41 37.61
C TYR A 44 15.34 -10.92 36.40
N VAL A 45 16.43 -10.17 36.58
CA VAL A 45 17.31 -9.75 35.48
C VAL A 45 17.90 -10.97 34.79
N ALA A 46 18.47 -11.92 35.53
CA ALA A 46 19.02 -13.15 34.96
C ALA A 46 17.94 -13.97 34.24
N PHE A 47 16.75 -14.12 34.85
CA PHE A 47 15.61 -14.79 34.24
C PHE A 47 15.19 -14.12 32.92
N TYR A 48 15.05 -12.79 32.90
CA TYR A 48 14.67 -12.07 31.68
C TYR A 48 15.75 -12.14 30.60
N VAL A 49 17.05 -12.11 30.95
CA VAL A 49 18.14 -12.29 29.99
C VAL A 49 18.07 -13.68 29.35
N VAL A 50 17.79 -14.73 30.12
CA VAL A 50 17.63 -16.08 29.57
C VAL A 50 16.38 -16.16 28.69
N MET A 51 15.24 -15.62 29.13
CA MET A 51 14.00 -15.63 28.36
C MET A 51 14.11 -14.85 27.04
N THR A 52 14.75 -13.67 27.04
CA THR A 52 14.99 -12.91 25.80
C THR A 52 16.00 -13.61 24.90
N GLY A 53 17.00 -14.29 25.46
CA GLY A 53 17.92 -15.14 24.70
C GLY A 53 17.22 -16.30 24.00
N LEU A 54 16.32 -17.01 24.69
CA LEU A 54 15.51 -18.08 24.09
C LEU A 54 14.56 -17.54 23.01
N PHE A 55 13.92 -16.40 23.26
CA PHE A 55 13.06 -15.75 22.27
C PHE A 55 13.85 -15.32 21.01
N ALA A 56 15.03 -14.72 21.20
CA ALA A 56 15.92 -14.35 20.10
C ALA A 56 16.39 -15.57 19.31
N LEU A 57 16.69 -16.69 20.00
CA LEU A 57 17.03 -17.95 19.33
C LEU A 57 15.85 -18.48 18.50
N CYS A 58 14.63 -18.47 19.03
CA CYS A 58 13.44 -18.85 18.27
C CYS A 58 13.25 -17.97 17.02
N LEU A 59 13.42 -16.66 17.13
CA LEU A 59 13.38 -15.75 15.99
C LEU A 59 14.52 -16.02 14.99
N TYR A 60 15.72 -16.32 15.45
CA TYR A 60 16.84 -16.66 14.58
C TYR A 60 16.57 -17.93 13.78
N VAL A 61 16.07 -18.98 14.42
CA VAL A 61 15.69 -20.22 13.73
C VAL A 61 14.57 -19.95 12.71
N LEU A 62 13.56 -19.16 13.08
CA LEU A 62 12.49 -18.76 12.16
C LEU A 62 13.02 -18.00 10.94
N MET A 63 13.92 -17.03 11.13
CA MET A 63 14.50 -16.29 10.00
C MET A 63 15.38 -17.15 9.11
N GLN A 64 15.94 -18.25 9.62
CA GLN A 64 16.71 -19.22 8.84
C GLN A 64 15.82 -20.13 7.98
N THR A 65 14.55 -20.34 8.36
CA THR A 65 13.61 -21.16 7.59
C THR A 65 12.94 -20.39 6.44
N VAL A 66 12.93 -19.06 6.48
CA VAL A 66 12.27 -18.21 5.49
C VAL A 66 13.13 -18.04 4.23
N ASP A 67 12.56 -18.32 3.07
CA ASP A 67 13.20 -18.01 1.78
C ASP A 67 13.22 -16.48 1.53
N PRO A 68 14.39 -15.87 1.28
CA PRO A 68 14.46 -14.44 1.02
C PRO A 68 13.87 -13.99 -0.33
N TYR A 69 13.52 -14.90 -1.24
CA TYR A 69 12.97 -14.57 -2.56
C TYR A 69 11.45 -14.74 -2.63
N THR A 70 10.90 -15.80 -2.02
CA THR A 70 9.47 -16.10 -2.12
C THR A 70 8.84 -16.28 -0.74
N PRO A 71 7.69 -15.64 -0.46
CA PRO A 71 7.00 -15.84 0.81
C PRO A 71 6.34 -17.22 0.85
N ASP A 72 6.35 -17.85 2.03
CA ASP A 72 5.80 -19.21 2.22
C ASP A 72 4.29 -19.28 1.97
N TYR A 73 3.55 -18.24 2.39
CA TYR A 73 2.09 -18.18 2.30
C TYR A 73 1.63 -16.85 1.69
N GLN A 74 0.59 -16.92 0.84
CA GLN A 74 -0.01 -15.76 0.17
C GLN A 74 -1.55 -15.77 0.28
N ASP A 75 -2.09 -16.32 1.38
CA ASP A 75 -3.53 -16.60 1.50
C ASP A 75 -4.42 -15.34 1.47
N GLN A 76 -3.89 -14.20 1.92
CA GLN A 76 -4.56 -12.89 1.89
C GLN A 76 -4.35 -12.14 0.55
N LEU A 77 -3.57 -12.71 -0.37
CA LEU A 77 -3.17 -12.08 -1.63
C LEU A 77 -3.65 -12.91 -2.83
N ARG A 78 -4.85 -13.50 -2.74
CA ARG A 78 -5.42 -14.32 -3.83
C ARG A 78 -5.68 -13.52 -5.09
N SER A 79 -6.12 -12.28 -4.93
CA SER A 79 -6.34 -11.32 -6.01
C SER A 79 -5.58 -10.04 -5.72
N PRO A 80 -4.96 -9.42 -6.73
CA PRO A 80 -4.26 -8.16 -6.55
C PRO A 80 -5.23 -7.00 -6.33
N GLY A 81 -4.89 -6.16 -5.36
CA GLY A 81 -5.51 -4.85 -5.23
C GLY A 81 -5.18 -3.93 -6.40
N VAL A 82 -6.08 -3.00 -6.70
CA VAL A 82 -5.93 -1.97 -7.72
C VAL A 82 -5.91 -0.61 -7.05
N THR A 83 -4.99 0.25 -7.50
CA THR A 83 -4.81 1.60 -6.97
C THR A 83 -4.87 2.59 -8.11
N LEU A 84 -5.35 3.81 -7.83
CA LEU A 84 -5.37 4.90 -8.79
C LEU A 84 -4.48 6.05 -8.33
N ARG A 85 -4.00 6.85 -9.28
CA ARG A 85 -3.33 8.14 -9.07
C ARG A 85 -3.97 9.20 -9.97
N PRO A 86 -4.16 10.45 -9.50
CA PRO A 86 -3.85 10.98 -8.17
C PRO A 86 -4.80 10.47 -7.07
N ASP A 87 -4.27 10.18 -5.88
CA ASP A 87 -5.00 9.58 -4.76
C ASP A 87 -5.39 10.59 -3.68
N ILE A 88 -6.42 11.38 -3.95
CA ILE A 88 -7.03 12.24 -2.92
C ILE A 88 -8.16 11.47 -2.24
N TYR A 89 -8.08 11.37 -0.92
CA TYR A 89 -9.05 10.69 -0.08
C TYR A 89 -9.97 11.69 0.63
N GLY A 90 -11.28 11.47 0.50
CA GLY A 90 -12.32 12.12 1.30
C GLY A 90 -12.72 11.25 2.51
N GLU A 91 -13.92 11.48 3.06
CA GLU A 91 -14.38 10.74 4.26
C GLU A 91 -14.72 9.26 3.98
N LYS A 92 -15.12 8.92 2.75
CA LYS A 92 -15.66 7.58 2.39
C LYS A 92 -14.96 6.94 1.19
N GLY A 93 -13.72 7.32 0.89
CA GLY A 93 -12.94 6.75 -0.20
C GLY A 93 -12.22 7.81 -1.03
N LEU A 94 -11.90 7.46 -2.27
CA LEU A 94 -11.27 8.38 -3.22
C LEU A 94 -12.31 9.38 -3.73
N GLU A 95 -12.02 10.67 -3.52
CA GLU A 95 -12.91 11.77 -3.89
C GLU A 95 -12.07 12.89 -4.48
N ILE A 96 -12.31 13.17 -5.76
CA ILE A 96 -11.52 14.11 -6.54
C ILE A 96 -12.46 15.20 -7.04
N VAL A 97 -12.29 16.39 -6.48
CA VAL A 97 -13.07 17.57 -6.82
C VAL A 97 -12.10 18.66 -7.24
N TYR A 98 -12.29 19.18 -8.45
CA TYR A 98 -11.47 20.28 -8.94
C TYR A 98 -12.28 21.18 -9.87
N ASN A 99 -11.82 22.41 -10.03
CA ASN A 99 -12.42 23.39 -10.92
C ASN A 99 -11.50 23.64 -12.11
N VAL A 100 -12.03 23.50 -13.33
CA VAL A 100 -11.25 23.70 -14.55
C VAL A 100 -10.80 25.15 -14.72
N SER A 101 -11.61 26.11 -14.26
CA SER A 101 -11.28 27.54 -14.34
C SER A 101 -10.20 27.96 -13.34
N ASP A 102 -10.02 27.23 -12.23
CA ASP A 102 -9.02 27.54 -11.19
C ASP A 102 -7.87 26.52 -11.17
N ASN A 103 -6.74 26.93 -11.74
CA ASN A 103 -5.50 26.16 -11.78
C ASN A 103 -5.04 25.68 -10.39
N ARG A 104 -5.28 26.46 -9.33
CA ARG A 104 -4.83 26.10 -7.98
C ARG A 104 -5.46 24.81 -7.45
N THR A 105 -6.66 24.47 -7.92
CA THR A 105 -7.39 23.29 -7.47
C THR A 105 -6.80 21.98 -8.02
N TRP A 106 -6.26 22.00 -9.24
CA TRP A 106 -5.69 20.81 -9.88
C TRP A 106 -4.17 20.80 -9.94
N ALA A 107 -3.48 21.89 -9.59
CA ALA A 107 -2.02 21.94 -9.51
C ALA A 107 -1.43 20.86 -8.58
N ASP A 108 -2.07 20.59 -7.44
CA ASP A 108 -1.63 19.55 -6.50
C ASP A 108 -1.85 18.13 -7.07
N LEU A 109 -2.94 17.94 -7.82
CA LEU A 109 -3.23 16.69 -8.53
C LEU A 109 -2.15 16.40 -9.59
N THR A 110 -1.82 17.39 -10.41
CA THR A 110 -0.80 17.23 -11.46
C THR A 110 0.60 17.08 -10.88
N GLN A 111 0.93 17.79 -9.78
CA GLN A 111 2.19 17.62 -9.07
C GLN A 111 2.34 16.20 -8.49
N THR A 112 1.27 15.65 -7.93
CA THR A 112 1.26 14.26 -7.43
C THR A 112 1.52 13.27 -8.56
N LEU A 113 0.90 13.47 -9.73
CA LEU A 113 1.13 12.65 -10.92
C LEU A 113 2.57 12.75 -11.44
N HIS A 114 3.12 13.96 -11.55
CA HIS A 114 4.51 14.16 -11.97
C HIS A 114 5.49 13.50 -11.00
N THR A 115 5.27 13.67 -9.69
CA THR A 115 6.11 13.07 -8.65
C THR A 115 6.06 11.54 -8.70
N PHE A 116 4.87 10.98 -8.96
CA PHE A 116 4.70 9.53 -9.15
C PHE A 116 5.41 9.03 -10.40
N LEU A 117 5.32 9.75 -11.52
CA LEU A 117 5.94 9.37 -12.80
C LEU A 117 7.46 9.61 -12.84
N ALA A 118 8.04 10.36 -11.90
CA ALA A 118 9.49 10.57 -11.83
C ALA A 118 10.29 9.24 -11.75
N GLY A 119 9.73 8.22 -11.09
CA GLY A 119 10.30 6.87 -11.02
C GLY A 119 10.19 6.04 -12.31
N TYR A 120 9.43 6.52 -13.30
CA TYR A 120 9.23 5.91 -14.61
C TYR A 120 9.98 6.67 -15.72
N SER A 121 10.90 7.55 -15.33
CA SER A 121 11.78 8.24 -16.27
C SER A 121 12.81 7.27 -16.89
N PRO A 122 13.30 7.55 -18.11
CA PRO A 122 14.31 6.70 -18.75
C PRO A 122 15.56 6.49 -17.90
N ALA A 123 15.98 7.53 -17.15
CA ALA A 123 17.11 7.50 -16.25
C ALA A 123 16.87 6.61 -15.01
N ALA A 124 15.66 6.65 -14.44
CA ALA A 124 15.30 5.79 -13.31
C ALA A 124 15.22 4.30 -13.68
N GLN A 125 15.03 4.00 -14.97
CA GLN A 125 14.91 2.64 -15.49
C GLN A 125 16.10 2.19 -16.34
N GLU A 126 17.29 2.75 -16.10
CA GLU A 126 18.50 2.36 -16.83
C GLU A 126 18.80 0.87 -16.69
N ASP A 127 18.73 0.34 -15.45
CA ASP A 127 19.07 -1.04 -15.07
C ASP A 127 18.08 -2.12 -15.54
N SER A 128 16.88 -1.71 -15.97
CA SER A 128 15.88 -2.63 -16.52
C SER A 128 16.17 -2.94 -18.00
N ILE A 129 15.56 -3.97 -18.58
CA ILE A 129 15.74 -4.35 -19.99
C ILE A 129 14.48 -4.07 -20.80
N ASN A 130 14.65 -3.88 -22.11
CA ASN A 130 13.52 -3.75 -23.03
C ASN A 130 12.95 -5.14 -23.30
N CYS A 131 11.72 -5.37 -22.85
CA CYS A 131 11.00 -6.61 -23.10
C CYS A 131 10.06 -6.42 -24.30
N THR A 132 10.22 -7.26 -25.33
CA THR A 132 9.39 -7.24 -26.54
C THR A 132 8.47 -8.46 -26.65
N SER A 133 8.58 -9.40 -25.72
CA SER A 133 7.75 -10.59 -25.67
C SER A 133 6.35 -10.25 -25.15
N GLU A 134 5.31 -10.63 -25.88
CA GLU A 134 3.91 -10.59 -25.38
C GLU A 134 3.55 -11.82 -24.54
N GLN A 135 4.53 -12.40 -23.85
CA GLN A 135 4.40 -13.62 -23.05
C GLN A 135 5.00 -13.41 -21.67
N TYR A 136 4.70 -14.34 -20.76
CA TYR A 136 5.28 -14.35 -19.43
C TYR A 136 6.81 -14.40 -19.46
N PHE A 137 7.42 -13.54 -18.66
CA PHE A 137 8.87 -13.43 -18.56
C PHE A 137 9.42 -14.34 -17.46
N PHE A 138 9.38 -15.65 -17.73
CA PHE A 138 9.92 -16.65 -16.82
C PHE A 138 11.46 -16.61 -16.80
N GLN A 139 12.01 -16.52 -15.60
CA GLN A 139 13.45 -16.50 -15.36
C GLN A 139 13.80 -17.54 -14.30
N GLU A 140 14.54 -18.57 -14.69
CA GLU A 140 14.98 -19.65 -13.79
C GLU A 140 16.30 -19.30 -13.09
N SER A 141 17.19 -18.56 -13.76
CA SER A 141 18.50 -18.18 -13.23
C SER A 141 18.61 -16.68 -12.92
N PHE A 142 19.57 -16.35 -12.05
CA PHE A 142 19.90 -14.98 -11.67
C PHE A 142 21.01 -14.43 -12.58
N SER A 143 20.63 -14.00 -13.78
CA SER A 143 21.53 -13.55 -14.83
C SER A 143 21.81 -12.04 -14.83
N ALA A 144 21.06 -11.25 -14.07
CA ALA A 144 21.25 -9.82 -13.96
C ALA A 144 22.35 -9.47 -12.94
N PRO A 145 22.88 -8.22 -12.97
CA PRO A 145 23.94 -7.78 -12.07
C PRO A 145 23.63 -8.07 -10.59
N ASN A 146 24.66 -8.35 -9.80
CA ASN A 146 24.52 -8.69 -8.38
C ASN A 146 23.66 -9.95 -8.09
N HIS A 147 23.65 -10.92 -9.00
CA HIS A 147 22.89 -12.16 -8.84
C HIS A 147 21.39 -11.88 -8.66
N THR A 148 20.86 -11.01 -9.52
CA THR A 148 19.43 -10.65 -9.58
C THR A 148 18.79 -11.17 -10.88
N LYS A 149 17.49 -10.95 -11.03
CA LYS A 149 16.71 -11.22 -12.23
C LYS A 149 16.43 -9.92 -12.96
N PHE A 150 16.34 -9.98 -14.27
CA PHE A 150 16.01 -8.82 -15.09
C PHE A 150 14.58 -8.36 -14.86
N SER A 151 14.34 -7.08 -15.06
CA SER A 151 13.03 -6.44 -14.99
C SER A 151 12.75 -5.72 -16.29
N CYS A 152 11.48 -5.62 -16.70
CA CYS A 152 11.09 -4.94 -17.92
C CYS A 152 10.93 -3.43 -17.69
N LYS A 153 11.40 -2.61 -18.65
CA LYS A 153 11.20 -1.15 -18.61
C LYS A 153 9.73 -0.80 -18.83
N PHE A 154 9.19 0.05 -17.98
CA PHE A 154 7.94 0.76 -18.21
C PHE A 154 8.20 2.27 -18.22
N MET A 155 8.33 2.87 -19.40
CA MET A 155 8.62 4.29 -19.56
C MET A 155 7.34 5.13 -19.55
N ALA A 156 7.42 6.35 -19.01
CA ALA A 156 6.25 7.24 -18.90
C ALA A 156 5.63 7.62 -20.25
N ASP A 157 6.44 7.67 -21.32
CA ASP A 157 6.01 7.93 -22.70
C ASP A 157 4.99 6.91 -23.23
N MET A 158 4.96 5.68 -22.71
CA MET A 158 3.95 4.68 -23.06
C MET A 158 2.52 5.08 -22.65
N LEU A 159 2.38 6.02 -21.71
CA LEU A 159 1.09 6.63 -21.35
C LEU A 159 0.65 7.73 -22.33
N GLN A 160 1.44 8.00 -23.37
CA GLN A 160 1.13 8.94 -24.46
C GLN A 160 0.66 10.30 -23.96
N ASN A 161 -0.57 10.72 -24.28
CA ASN A 161 -1.14 12.01 -23.90
C ASN A 161 -1.22 12.20 -22.38
N CYS A 162 -1.28 11.12 -21.61
CA CYS A 162 -1.33 11.13 -20.16
C CYS A 162 0.04 10.94 -19.48
N SER A 163 1.14 11.11 -20.23
CA SER A 163 2.51 10.94 -19.71
C SER A 163 3.06 12.15 -18.96
N GLY A 164 2.44 13.34 -19.10
CA GLY A 164 3.00 14.60 -18.61
C GLY A 164 4.02 15.24 -19.57
N LEU A 165 4.40 14.56 -20.67
CA LEU A 165 5.36 15.06 -21.66
C LEU A 165 4.69 15.90 -22.75
N ALA A 166 3.59 15.39 -23.32
CA ALA A 166 2.81 16.11 -24.32
C ALA A 166 1.87 17.13 -23.68
N ASP A 167 1.22 16.73 -22.59
CA ASP A 167 0.35 17.56 -21.78
C ASP A 167 0.81 17.53 -20.30
N PRO A 168 1.44 18.59 -19.79
CA PRO A 168 1.91 18.64 -18.40
C PRO A 168 0.75 18.70 -17.39
N ASN A 169 -0.45 19.03 -17.84
CA ASN A 169 -1.65 19.17 -17.01
C ASN A 169 -2.52 17.91 -17.03
N PHE A 170 -2.08 16.81 -17.66
CA PHE A 170 -2.76 15.50 -17.65
C PHE A 170 -4.28 15.57 -17.97
N GLY A 171 -4.68 16.46 -18.87
CA GLY A 171 -6.07 16.67 -19.29
C GLY A 171 -6.97 17.38 -18.27
N PHE A 172 -6.45 17.80 -17.10
CA PHE A 172 -7.24 18.49 -16.09
C PHE A 172 -7.75 19.86 -16.59
N GLU A 173 -6.93 20.60 -17.34
CA GLU A 173 -7.31 21.90 -17.93
C GLU A 173 -8.41 21.77 -19.01
N GLU A 174 -8.49 20.65 -19.71
CA GLU A 174 -9.53 20.40 -20.72
C GLU A 174 -10.86 19.89 -20.11
N GLY A 175 -10.88 19.60 -18.81
CA GLY A 175 -11.98 18.87 -18.16
C GLY A 175 -12.05 17.40 -18.56
N LYS A 176 -10.96 16.84 -19.10
CA LYS A 176 -10.83 15.44 -19.52
C LYS A 176 -9.64 14.80 -18.81
N PRO A 177 -9.72 14.60 -17.48
CA PRO A 177 -8.58 14.24 -16.67
C PRO A 177 -8.11 12.80 -16.98
N CYS A 178 -6.80 12.60 -16.86
CA CYS A 178 -6.17 11.29 -16.91
C CYS A 178 -5.99 10.72 -15.51
N PHE A 179 -6.45 9.49 -15.30
CA PHE A 179 -6.17 8.71 -14.09
C PHE A 179 -5.22 7.58 -14.42
N ILE A 180 -4.21 7.36 -13.56
CA ILE A 180 -3.27 6.26 -13.72
C ILE A 180 -3.70 5.10 -12.82
N ILE A 181 -4.02 3.97 -13.43
CA ILE A 181 -4.37 2.72 -12.77
C ILE A 181 -3.11 1.87 -12.62
N LYS A 182 -2.82 1.47 -11.38
CA LYS A 182 -1.69 0.62 -11.02
C LYS A 182 -2.20 -0.63 -10.29
N MET A 183 -1.86 -1.80 -10.83
CA MET A 183 -2.11 -3.09 -10.17
C MET A 183 -1.04 -3.38 -9.09
N ASN A 184 -1.43 -4.02 -8.00
CA ASN A 184 -0.49 -4.47 -6.97
C ASN A 184 0.29 -5.70 -7.44
N ARG A 185 1.61 -5.69 -7.20
CA ARG A 185 2.50 -6.78 -7.57
C ARG A 185 2.48 -7.88 -6.50
N ILE A 186 2.33 -9.12 -6.93
CA ILE A 186 2.32 -10.32 -6.07
C ILE A 186 3.39 -11.28 -6.61
N VAL A 187 4.18 -11.87 -5.71
CA VAL A 187 5.30 -12.75 -6.08
C VAL A 187 4.76 -14.02 -6.72
N LYS A 188 5.26 -14.37 -7.92
CA LYS A 188 4.83 -15.53 -8.74
C LYS A 188 3.36 -15.49 -9.21
N PHE A 189 2.70 -14.34 -9.16
CA PHE A 189 1.32 -14.20 -9.64
C PHE A 189 1.24 -14.17 -11.17
N LEU A 190 0.24 -14.87 -11.71
CA LEU A 190 -0.08 -14.94 -13.13
C LEU A 190 -1.55 -14.52 -13.34
N PRO A 191 -1.82 -13.39 -14.00
CA PRO A 191 -3.17 -12.84 -14.10
C PRO A 191 -4.15 -13.67 -14.97
N SER A 192 -3.65 -14.45 -15.94
CA SER A 192 -4.51 -15.22 -16.86
C SER A 192 -3.79 -16.38 -17.56
N ASN A 193 -4.52 -17.22 -18.29
CA ASN A 193 -3.92 -18.23 -19.17
C ASN A 193 -3.57 -17.68 -20.58
N GLY A 194 -2.83 -16.57 -20.64
CA GLY A 194 -2.20 -16.07 -21.88
C GLY A 194 -2.82 -14.82 -22.50
N SER A 195 -3.78 -14.17 -21.82
CA SER A 195 -4.35 -12.89 -22.23
C SER A 195 -3.88 -11.74 -21.34
N ALA A 196 -3.42 -10.63 -21.93
CA ALA A 196 -3.03 -9.47 -21.13
C ALA A 196 -4.24 -8.93 -20.34
N PRO A 197 -4.15 -8.79 -19.00
CA PRO A 197 -5.24 -8.23 -18.21
C PRO A 197 -5.49 -6.79 -18.64
N ARG A 198 -6.78 -6.42 -18.76
CA ARG A 198 -7.20 -5.09 -19.25
C ARG A 198 -7.98 -4.31 -18.21
N VAL A 199 -7.80 -3.00 -18.19
CA VAL A 199 -8.56 -2.08 -17.35
C VAL A 199 -9.84 -1.67 -18.08
N ASP A 200 -10.97 -1.72 -17.39
CA ASP A 200 -12.25 -1.19 -17.88
C ASP A 200 -12.90 -0.30 -16.82
N CYS A 201 -13.11 0.97 -17.16
CA CYS A 201 -13.67 2.01 -16.32
C CYS A 201 -15.08 2.37 -16.81
N ALA A 202 -16.04 2.32 -15.89
CA ALA A 202 -17.44 2.66 -16.16
C ALA A 202 -18.06 3.41 -14.97
N PHE A 203 -19.20 4.08 -15.20
CA PHE A 203 -19.99 4.63 -14.11
C PHE A 203 -20.52 3.51 -13.20
N LEU A 204 -20.42 3.69 -11.88
CA LEU A 204 -21.00 2.78 -10.90
C LEU A 204 -22.53 2.81 -10.99
N ASP A 205 -23.10 4.01 -10.86
CA ASP A 205 -24.50 4.31 -11.08
C ASP A 205 -24.59 5.12 -12.37
N GLN A 206 -25.23 4.58 -13.41
CA GLN A 206 -25.47 5.35 -14.63
C GLN A 206 -26.33 6.57 -14.28
N PRO A 207 -25.82 7.81 -14.47
CA PRO A 207 -26.64 8.99 -14.26
C PRO A 207 -27.80 8.93 -15.25
N ARG A 208 -29.04 8.87 -14.75
CA ARG A 208 -30.26 8.80 -15.59
C ARG A 208 -30.34 9.94 -16.60
N GLU A 209 -29.65 11.04 -16.35
CA GLU A 209 -29.58 12.24 -17.18
C GLU A 209 -28.65 12.10 -18.39
N LEU A 210 -27.65 11.21 -18.36
CA LEU A 210 -26.62 11.16 -19.40
C LEU A 210 -26.99 10.23 -20.57
N GLY A 211 -27.80 9.19 -20.31
CA GLY A 211 -28.27 8.22 -21.32
C GLY A 211 -27.16 7.48 -22.10
N GLN A 212 -25.89 7.74 -21.81
CA GLN A 212 -24.71 7.28 -22.53
C GLN A 212 -23.68 6.69 -21.56
N PRO A 213 -22.97 5.63 -21.95
CA PRO A 213 -21.90 5.06 -21.13
C PRO A 213 -20.71 6.01 -21.04
N LEU A 214 -19.88 5.81 -20.02
CA LEU A 214 -18.60 6.52 -19.88
C LEU A 214 -17.71 6.20 -21.09
N GLN A 215 -17.29 7.23 -21.82
CA GLN A 215 -16.32 7.13 -22.91
C GLN A 215 -14.94 7.39 -22.34
N VAL A 216 -14.10 6.35 -22.42
CA VAL A 216 -12.73 6.36 -21.89
C VAL A 216 -11.77 5.97 -23.00
N GLU A 217 -10.68 6.72 -23.10
CA GLU A 217 -9.55 6.36 -23.93
C GLU A 217 -8.42 5.84 -23.03
N TYR A 218 -7.84 4.68 -23.38
CA TYR A 218 -6.81 4.04 -22.58
C TYR A 218 -5.44 4.11 -23.23
N TYR A 219 -4.41 4.32 -22.42
CA TYR A 219 -3.02 4.28 -22.83
C TYR A 219 -2.23 3.33 -21.92
N PRO A 220 -1.53 2.31 -22.44
CA PRO A 220 -1.46 1.87 -23.85
C PRO A 220 -2.83 1.44 -24.43
N PRO A 221 -2.96 1.27 -25.77
CA PRO A 221 -4.24 0.95 -26.39
C PRO A 221 -4.85 -0.33 -25.79
N ASN A 222 -6.18 -0.35 -25.66
CA ASN A 222 -6.96 -1.38 -24.96
C ASN A 222 -6.74 -1.45 -23.43
N GLY A 223 -5.91 -0.57 -22.84
CA GLY A 223 -5.71 -0.50 -21.39
C GLY A 223 -5.12 -1.78 -20.80
N THR A 224 -4.23 -2.45 -21.53
CA THR A 224 -3.68 -3.76 -21.16
C THR A 224 -2.36 -3.65 -20.40
N PHE A 225 -2.17 -4.50 -19.39
CA PHE A 225 -0.84 -4.75 -18.83
C PHE A 225 -0.20 -5.91 -19.59
N SER A 226 0.89 -5.67 -20.31
CA SER A 226 1.55 -6.74 -21.09
C SER A 226 2.07 -7.87 -20.20
N LEU A 227 2.10 -9.09 -20.74
CA LEU A 227 2.41 -10.30 -19.98
C LEU A 227 3.87 -10.40 -19.54
N HIS A 228 4.80 -9.70 -20.20
CA HIS A 228 6.22 -9.73 -19.83
C HIS A 228 6.53 -9.08 -18.48
N TYR A 229 5.60 -8.29 -17.93
CA TYR A 229 5.72 -7.78 -16.57
C TYR A 229 5.46 -8.86 -15.50
N PHE A 230 5.00 -10.05 -15.88
CA PHE A 230 4.71 -11.17 -14.99
C PHE A 230 5.57 -12.38 -15.34
N PRO A 231 5.93 -13.23 -14.36
CA PRO A 231 5.67 -13.08 -12.93
C PRO A 231 6.65 -12.11 -12.24
N TYR A 232 6.19 -11.48 -11.16
CA TYR A 232 7.07 -10.72 -10.27
C TYR A 232 7.83 -11.67 -9.34
N TYR A 233 9.15 -11.50 -9.19
CA TYR A 233 9.99 -12.39 -8.37
C TYR A 233 10.37 -11.81 -7.00
N GLY A 234 9.79 -10.69 -6.60
CA GLY A 234 10.08 -10.05 -5.32
C GLY A 234 11.18 -8.99 -5.41
N LYS A 235 11.24 -8.10 -4.41
CA LYS A 235 12.12 -6.91 -4.42
C LYS A 235 13.60 -7.29 -4.38
N LYS A 236 13.94 -8.42 -3.77
CA LYS A 236 15.32 -8.93 -3.73
C LYS A 236 15.76 -9.52 -5.08
N ALA A 237 14.88 -10.26 -5.75
CA ALA A 237 15.19 -10.82 -7.06
C ALA A 237 15.16 -9.75 -8.15
N GLN A 238 14.24 -8.80 -8.09
CA GLN A 238 14.05 -7.75 -9.09
C GLN A 238 13.97 -6.37 -8.40
N PRO A 239 15.11 -5.78 -8.00
CA PRO A 239 15.14 -4.53 -7.26
C PRO A 239 14.62 -3.33 -8.07
N HIS A 240 14.88 -3.33 -9.38
CA HIS A 240 14.51 -2.25 -10.31
C HIS A 240 13.17 -2.49 -11.03
N TYR A 241 12.39 -3.48 -10.58
CA TYR A 241 11.07 -3.75 -11.16
C TYR A 241 10.11 -2.59 -10.91
N SER A 242 9.55 -2.09 -12.01
CA SER A 242 8.48 -1.10 -12.03
C SER A 242 7.17 -1.75 -12.44
N ASN A 243 6.08 -1.38 -11.77
CA ASN A 243 4.76 -1.89 -12.11
C ASN A 243 4.31 -1.31 -13.46
N PRO A 244 3.71 -2.10 -14.36
CA PRO A 244 3.11 -1.53 -15.55
C PRO A 244 1.92 -0.65 -15.17
N LEU A 245 1.73 0.43 -15.91
CA LEU A 245 0.68 1.43 -15.67
C LEU A 245 -0.27 1.47 -16.85
N VAL A 246 -1.52 1.83 -16.58
CA VAL A 246 -2.51 2.17 -17.60
C VAL A 246 -3.09 3.52 -17.25
N ALA A 247 -3.09 4.46 -18.19
CA ALA A 247 -3.81 5.72 -18.04
C ALA A 247 -5.19 5.61 -18.68
N ALA A 248 -6.22 6.06 -17.98
CA ALA A 248 -7.57 6.21 -18.47
C ALA A 248 -7.90 7.71 -18.61
N LYS A 249 -8.03 8.21 -19.83
CA LYS A 249 -8.48 9.57 -20.13
C LYS A 249 -10.00 9.58 -20.24
N LEU A 250 -10.66 10.28 -19.33
CA LEU A 250 -12.13 10.35 -19.30
C LEU A 250 -12.62 11.46 -20.25
N LEU A 251 -13.51 11.13 -21.20
CA LEU A 251 -13.87 12.06 -22.27
C LEU A 251 -15.21 12.77 -22.07
N ASN A 252 -16.18 12.12 -21.41
CA ASN A 252 -17.58 12.57 -21.34
C ASN A 252 -18.12 12.66 -19.91
N VAL A 253 -17.30 13.17 -18.97
CA VAL A 253 -17.76 13.43 -17.60
C VAL A 253 -18.60 14.72 -17.57
N PRO A 254 -19.80 14.73 -16.96
CA PRO A 254 -20.64 15.92 -16.88
C PRO A 254 -20.04 16.98 -15.93
N TRP A 255 -20.21 18.24 -16.31
CA TRP A 255 -19.81 19.39 -15.51
C TRP A 255 -20.73 19.59 -14.30
N ASN A 256 -20.17 20.04 -13.18
CA ASN A 256 -20.87 20.38 -11.94
C ASN A 256 -21.73 19.25 -11.33
N ALA A 257 -21.52 18.00 -11.77
CA ALA A 257 -22.19 16.82 -11.23
C ALA A 257 -21.16 15.89 -10.58
N GLU A 258 -21.52 15.29 -9.44
CA GLU A 258 -20.72 14.24 -8.81
C GLU A 258 -21.06 12.90 -9.46
N VAL A 259 -20.06 12.21 -9.98
CA VAL A 259 -20.19 10.87 -10.56
C VAL A 259 -19.27 9.89 -9.84
N ALA A 260 -19.75 8.66 -9.66
CA ALA A 260 -18.93 7.55 -9.15
C ALA A 260 -18.47 6.69 -10.33
N ILE A 261 -17.17 6.46 -10.43
CA ILE A 261 -16.53 5.67 -11.49
C ILE A 261 -15.84 4.47 -10.86
N VAL A 262 -16.01 3.31 -11.47
CA VAL A 262 -15.30 2.08 -11.10
C VAL A 262 -14.41 1.65 -12.25
N CYS A 263 -13.13 1.48 -11.96
CA CYS A 263 -12.17 0.86 -12.85
C CYS A 263 -11.86 -0.56 -12.37
N LYS A 264 -12.11 -1.56 -13.22
CA LYS A 264 -11.91 -2.99 -12.93
C LYS A 264 -10.77 -3.53 -13.78
N VAL A 265 -10.01 -4.46 -13.23
CA VAL A 265 -9.03 -5.24 -13.99
C VAL A 265 -9.67 -6.56 -14.40
N MET A 266 -9.91 -6.71 -15.69
CA MET A 266 -10.51 -7.90 -16.28
C MET A 266 -9.41 -8.92 -16.60
N ALA A 267 -9.34 -9.97 -15.79
CA ALA A 267 -8.43 -11.11 -15.97
C ALA A 267 -9.07 -12.39 -15.42
N GLU A 268 -8.52 -13.55 -15.77
CA GLU A 268 -9.07 -14.86 -15.35
C GLU A 268 -8.82 -15.15 -13.85
N HIS A 269 -7.67 -14.73 -13.32
CA HIS A 269 -7.27 -14.93 -11.93
C HIS A 269 -7.40 -13.65 -11.08
N VAL A 270 -8.21 -12.69 -11.50
CA VAL A 270 -8.46 -11.44 -10.75
C VAL A 270 -9.95 -11.36 -10.42
N THR A 271 -10.27 -11.32 -9.13
CA THR A 271 -11.62 -11.16 -8.57
C THR A 271 -11.86 -9.71 -8.15
N PHE A 272 -13.11 -9.26 -8.28
CA PHE A 272 -13.55 -7.89 -7.94
C PHE A 272 -14.92 -7.85 -7.24
N ASP A 273 -15.37 -9.01 -6.76
CA ASP A 273 -16.67 -9.25 -6.11
C ASP A 273 -16.60 -9.26 -4.58
N ASN A 274 -15.42 -9.00 -3.99
CA ASN A 274 -15.25 -8.95 -2.55
C ASN A 274 -15.99 -7.74 -1.94
N PRO A 275 -16.97 -7.94 -1.03
CA PRO A 275 -17.68 -6.83 -0.38
C PRO A 275 -16.89 -6.19 0.77
N HIS A 276 -15.87 -6.87 1.30
CA HIS A 276 -15.06 -6.38 2.42
C HIS A 276 -13.83 -5.60 1.96
N ASP A 277 -13.37 -5.82 0.73
CA ASP A 277 -12.28 -5.07 0.13
C ASP A 277 -12.74 -4.36 -1.16
N PRO A 278 -13.05 -3.05 -1.10
CA PRO A 278 -13.47 -2.28 -2.26
C PRO A 278 -12.33 -2.04 -3.27
N TYR A 279 -11.09 -2.42 -2.93
CA TYR A 279 -9.89 -2.22 -3.75
C TYR A 279 -9.35 -3.51 -4.37
N GLU A 280 -9.98 -4.66 -4.13
CA GLU A 280 -9.57 -5.95 -4.71
C GLU A 280 -10.02 -6.04 -6.18
N GLY A 281 -9.08 -6.11 -7.13
CA GLY A 281 -9.36 -6.20 -8.58
C GLY A 281 -10.11 -5.02 -9.20
N LYS A 282 -10.54 -4.04 -8.40
CA LYS A 282 -11.22 -2.82 -8.81
C LYS A 282 -10.80 -1.64 -7.97
N VAL A 283 -11.07 -0.44 -8.44
CA VAL A 283 -10.93 0.80 -7.68
C VAL A 283 -12.13 1.70 -7.98
N GLU A 284 -12.76 2.20 -6.92
CA GLU A 284 -13.93 3.08 -6.99
C GLU A 284 -13.53 4.47 -6.53
N PHE A 285 -13.93 5.49 -7.28
CA PHE A 285 -13.67 6.87 -6.93
C PHE A 285 -14.79 7.80 -7.38
N LYS A 286 -14.97 8.87 -6.61
CA LYS A 286 -15.89 9.95 -6.92
C LYS A 286 -15.14 11.05 -7.65
N LEU A 287 -15.75 11.57 -8.69
CA LEU A 287 -15.21 12.65 -9.50
C LEU A 287 -16.27 13.75 -9.64
N LYS A 288 -15.87 14.98 -9.38
CA LYS A 288 -16.67 16.17 -9.66
C LYS A 288 -15.81 17.20 -10.37
N ILE A 289 -16.19 17.54 -11.59
CA ILE A 289 -15.49 18.54 -12.42
C ILE A 289 -16.32 19.82 -12.40
N GLU A 290 -15.84 20.85 -11.72
CA GLU A 290 -16.47 22.16 -11.66
C GLU A 290 -15.97 23.07 -12.79
N LYS A 291 -16.82 24.01 -13.21
CA LYS A 291 -16.52 24.98 -14.27
C LYS A 291 -16.64 26.40 -13.75
#